data_AF-A0A924WEX8-F1
#
_entry.id   AF-A0A924WEX8-F1
#
_cell.length_a   1.000
_cell.length_b   1.000
_cell.length_c   1.000
_cell.angle_alpha   90.00
_cell.angle_beta   90.00
_cell.angle_gamma   90.00
#
_symmetry.space_group_name_H-M   'P 1'
#
loop_
_entity.id
_entity.type
_entity.pdbx_description
1 polymer ?
#
loop_
_entity_poly.entity_id
_entity_poly.type
_entity_poly.pdbx_seq_one_letter_code
_entity_poly.pdbx_strand_id
1 'polypeptide(L)'
;MTKIFLFDWLQLGLSEEWADTAIGIAITYAVFIMGVPALIFQTFIPEALRNVYNRRLMRGSHRVFTTQILLVMILLWMVNPKVCGLNGCDTPSEISAYWIFLLTLIILTIGHVHLIWKFNSSQYIGRQLSKTIAKSALDHFKKEKEIKKEDLEDLGLLAVELPHGSIKNTFLDTLGQLIEDILDVKDSKTEEINKAIGDIVEKTVDPSVTSSFEKSNAENMKKALEVLSFAFNQGQRRIGNGDDKSYFKTIISNSIKEIGVCAVVRKDLPSVMNAIEKLSQIEGASRDVYTLGDSALQQGYMKASVVASRKLGDRVRKVIAGREPDWVDDKLVCAWLGLVARIYQKEGHAKQYAETQIEVVLEQPHVNKDEIALTLKNAQNYFYRRLADFSTADAIFELQQKRYPGLG
;
A
#
# COMPACT_ATOMS: atom_id res chain seq x y z
N MET A 1 -59.60 -22.64 -14.40
CA MET A 1 -58.26 -22.10 -14.05
C MET A 1 -57.41 -22.26 -15.30
N THR A 2 -57.33 -21.22 -16.11
CA THR A 2 -56.83 -21.30 -17.49
C THR A 2 -55.75 -20.24 -17.65
N LYS A 3 -54.51 -20.67 -17.91
CA LYS A 3 -53.35 -19.78 -17.97
C LYS A 3 -53.44 -18.91 -19.22
N ILE A 4 -53.52 -17.60 -19.03
CA ILE A 4 -53.25 -16.64 -20.11
C ILE A 4 -51.74 -16.69 -20.36
N PHE A 5 -51.33 -17.44 -21.39
CA PHE A 5 -49.98 -17.31 -21.94
C PHE A 5 -49.94 -16.03 -22.75
N LEU A 6 -49.05 -15.11 -22.37
CA LEU A 6 -49.01 -13.74 -22.91
C LEU A 6 -48.33 -13.63 -24.30
N PHE A 7 -48.01 -14.77 -24.93
CA PHE A 7 -47.47 -14.85 -26.29
C PHE A 7 -47.88 -16.18 -26.95
N ASP A 8 -48.68 -16.11 -28.02
CA ASP A 8 -48.82 -17.21 -28.98
C ASP A 8 -47.58 -17.25 -29.90
N TRP A 9 -46.47 -17.77 -29.37
CA TRP A 9 -45.22 -17.97 -30.13
C TRP A 9 -45.39 -18.86 -31.38
N LEU A 10 -46.45 -19.68 -31.42
CA LEU A 10 -46.70 -20.67 -32.48
C LEU A 10 -47.42 -20.11 -33.73
N GLN A 11 -47.93 -18.86 -33.72
CA GLN A 11 -48.55 -18.23 -34.89
C GLN A 11 -47.72 -17.10 -35.51
N LEU A 12 -46.63 -16.68 -34.85
CA LEU A 12 -45.63 -15.82 -35.46
C LEU A 12 -44.75 -16.66 -36.39
N GLY A 13 -45.21 -16.83 -37.63
CA GLY A 13 -44.32 -17.19 -38.74
C GLY A 13 -43.20 -16.17 -38.78
N LEU A 14 -41.97 -16.60 -38.47
CA LEU A 14 -40.83 -15.70 -38.30
C LEU A 14 -40.42 -15.16 -39.67
N SER A 15 -40.90 -13.96 -39.99
CA SER A 15 -40.57 -13.23 -41.21
C SER A 15 -39.08 -12.91 -41.26
N GLU A 16 -38.55 -12.66 -42.46
CA GLU A 16 -37.15 -12.25 -42.66
C GLU A 16 -36.79 -11.04 -41.78
N GLU A 17 -37.75 -10.12 -41.56
CA GLU A 17 -37.64 -8.94 -40.69
C GLU A 17 -37.30 -9.29 -39.23
N TRP A 18 -37.78 -10.44 -38.70
CA TRP A 18 -37.43 -10.88 -37.34
C TRP A 18 -35.98 -11.36 -37.26
N ALA A 19 -35.51 -12.10 -38.26
CA ALA A 19 -34.13 -12.59 -38.31
C ALA A 19 -33.14 -11.41 -38.46
N ASP A 20 -33.47 -10.45 -39.33
CA ASP A 20 -32.72 -9.20 -39.48
C ASP A 20 -32.69 -8.38 -38.19
N THR A 21 -33.83 -8.30 -37.48
CA THR A 21 -33.90 -7.62 -36.17
C THR A 21 -33.04 -8.31 -35.11
N ALA A 22 -33.07 -9.65 -35.03
CA ALA A 22 -32.25 -10.42 -34.09
C ALA A 22 -30.75 -10.26 -34.38
N ILE A 23 -30.34 -10.27 -35.64
CA ILE A 23 -28.96 -9.98 -36.08
C ILE A 23 -28.57 -8.54 -35.76
N GLY A 24 -29.44 -7.57 -36.03
CA GLY A 24 -29.22 -6.16 -35.71
C GLY A 24 -28.96 -5.95 -34.21
N ILE A 25 -29.74 -6.61 -33.34
CA ILE A 25 -29.53 -6.63 -31.89
C ILE A 25 -28.18 -7.28 -31.54
N ALA A 26 -27.86 -8.45 -32.10
CA ALA A 26 -26.62 -9.17 -31.82
C ALA A 26 -25.37 -8.35 -32.19
N ILE A 27 -25.35 -7.74 -33.38
CA ILE A 27 -24.27 -6.88 -33.87
C ILE A 27 -24.15 -5.63 -33.00
N THR A 28 -25.26 -4.92 -32.77
CA THR A 28 -25.26 -3.67 -31.97
C THR A 28 -24.75 -3.94 -30.56
N TYR A 29 -25.19 -5.04 -29.93
CA TYR A 29 -24.75 -5.41 -28.59
C TYR A 29 -23.28 -5.85 -28.56
N ALA A 30 -22.80 -6.60 -29.56
CA ALA A 30 -21.38 -6.96 -29.66
C ALA A 30 -20.48 -5.72 -29.80
N VAL A 31 -20.85 -4.76 -30.67
CA VAL A 31 -20.15 -3.47 -30.81
C VAL A 31 -20.18 -2.67 -29.51
N PHE A 32 -21.33 -2.63 -28.81
CA PHE A 32 -21.48 -1.94 -27.54
C PHE A 32 -20.60 -2.55 -26.43
N ILE A 33 -20.48 -3.87 -26.35
CA ILE A 33 -19.58 -4.57 -25.40
C ILE A 33 -18.10 -4.34 -25.72
N MET A 34 -17.73 -4.10 -26.98
CA MET A 34 -16.36 -3.70 -27.31
C MET A 34 -16.10 -2.23 -26.97
N GLY A 35 -17.08 -1.34 -27.23
CA GLY A 35 -16.95 0.11 -27.06
C GLY A 35 -17.04 0.61 -25.61
N VAL A 36 -18.00 0.14 -24.81
CA VAL A 36 -18.25 0.64 -23.45
C VAL A 36 -17.06 0.43 -22.51
N PRO A 37 -16.44 -0.76 -22.43
CA PRO A 37 -15.15 -0.95 -21.78
C PRO A 37 -14.08 0.07 -22.16
N ALA A 38 -13.89 0.32 -23.46
CA ALA A 38 -12.86 1.23 -23.95
C ALA A 38 -13.15 2.67 -23.49
N LEU A 39 -14.41 3.12 -23.57
CA LEU A 39 -14.83 4.44 -23.11
C LEU A 39 -14.66 4.60 -21.59
N ILE A 40 -15.07 3.62 -20.79
CA ILE A 40 -14.90 3.65 -19.32
C ILE A 40 -13.41 3.70 -18.95
N PHE A 41 -12.55 2.93 -19.62
CA PHE A 41 -11.10 2.96 -19.40
C PHE A 41 -10.42 4.25 -19.89
N GLN A 42 -10.98 4.93 -20.90
CA GLN A 42 -10.45 6.20 -21.39
C GLN A 42 -10.86 7.39 -20.52
N THR A 43 -12.03 7.33 -19.87
CA THR A 43 -12.61 8.47 -19.13
C THR A 43 -12.36 8.44 -17.62
N PHE A 44 -12.26 7.26 -16.99
CA PHE A 44 -12.23 7.15 -15.52
C PHE A 44 -10.95 6.56 -14.92
N ILE A 45 -9.98 6.10 -15.72
CA ILE A 45 -8.79 5.40 -15.23
C ILE A 45 -7.52 6.07 -15.80
N PRO A 46 -6.55 6.47 -14.95
CA PRO A 46 -5.28 7.02 -15.38
C PRO A 46 -4.59 6.17 -16.46
N GLU A 47 -3.99 6.83 -17.45
CA GLU A 47 -3.41 6.18 -18.63
C GLU A 47 -2.37 5.10 -18.27
N ALA A 48 -1.57 5.35 -17.23
CA ALA A 48 -0.61 4.37 -16.75
C ALA A 48 -1.30 3.10 -16.21
N LEU A 49 -2.34 3.23 -15.37
CA LEU A 49 -3.15 2.09 -14.88
C LEU A 49 -3.85 1.35 -16.03
N ARG A 50 -4.33 2.08 -17.05
CA ARG A 50 -4.94 1.51 -18.25
C ARG A 50 -3.97 0.60 -19.01
N ASN A 51 -2.70 1.00 -19.13
CA ASN A 51 -1.67 0.19 -19.79
C ASN A 51 -1.38 -1.11 -19.02
N VAL A 52 -1.27 -1.04 -17.69
CA VAL A 52 -1.10 -2.24 -16.84
C VAL A 52 -2.33 -3.15 -16.91
N TYR A 53 -3.55 -2.59 -16.87
CA TYR A 53 -4.79 -3.35 -17.04
C TYR A 53 -4.83 -4.10 -18.38
N ASN A 54 -4.49 -3.42 -19.48
CA ASN A 54 -4.46 -4.03 -20.80
C ASN A 54 -3.42 -5.17 -20.88
N ARG A 55 -2.23 -4.97 -20.32
CA ARG A 55 -1.15 -5.97 -20.27
C ARG A 55 -1.51 -7.20 -19.42
N ARG A 56 -2.09 -6.99 -18.24
CA ARG A 56 -2.30 -8.04 -17.21
C ARG A 56 -3.67 -8.72 -17.30
N LEU A 57 -4.74 -7.99 -17.62
CA LEU A 57 -6.12 -8.51 -17.59
C LEU A 57 -6.78 -8.63 -18.96
N MET A 58 -6.51 -7.76 -19.95
CA MET A 58 -7.17 -7.84 -21.27
C MET A 58 -6.69 -9.00 -22.17
N ARG A 59 -5.56 -9.66 -21.87
CA ARG A 59 -5.06 -10.83 -22.65
C ARG A 59 -6.12 -11.92 -22.86
N GLY A 60 -7.03 -12.13 -21.90
CA GLY A 60 -8.16 -13.05 -22.05
C GLY A 60 -9.38 -12.47 -22.80
N SER A 61 -9.57 -11.14 -22.77
CA SER A 61 -10.71 -10.47 -23.43
C SER A 61 -10.66 -10.56 -24.94
N HIS A 62 -9.47 -10.55 -25.55
CA HIS A 62 -9.32 -10.77 -27.00
C HIS A 62 -9.98 -12.08 -27.45
N ARG A 63 -9.82 -13.17 -26.68
CA ARG A 63 -10.47 -14.46 -27.01
C ARG A 63 -12.00 -14.34 -26.99
N VAL A 64 -12.55 -13.64 -25.99
CA VAL A 64 -14.00 -13.42 -25.89
C VAL A 64 -14.52 -12.60 -27.06
N PHE A 65 -13.86 -11.49 -27.41
CA PHE A 65 -14.24 -10.67 -28.56
C PHE A 65 -14.12 -11.45 -29.88
N THR A 66 -13.07 -12.24 -30.09
CA THR A 66 -12.92 -13.10 -31.26
C THR A 66 -14.02 -14.16 -31.35
N THR A 67 -14.39 -14.79 -30.23
CA THR A 67 -15.52 -15.73 -30.18
C THR A 67 -16.84 -15.02 -30.51
N GLN A 68 -17.09 -13.81 -30.00
CA GLN A 68 -18.30 -13.05 -30.33
C GLN A 68 -18.35 -12.66 -31.82
N ILE A 69 -17.23 -12.18 -32.39
CA ILE A 69 -17.14 -11.88 -33.83
C ILE A 69 -17.41 -13.14 -34.66
N LEU A 70 -16.83 -14.28 -34.28
CA LEU A 70 -17.05 -15.55 -34.98
C LEU A 70 -18.52 -16.01 -34.90
N LEU A 71 -19.17 -15.88 -33.75
CA LEU A 71 -20.60 -16.18 -33.59
C LEU A 71 -21.51 -15.23 -34.41
N VAL A 72 -21.17 -13.94 -34.48
CA VAL A 72 -21.86 -12.96 -35.36
C VAL A 72 -21.66 -13.31 -36.84
N MET A 73 -20.46 -13.72 -37.24
CA MET A 73 -20.19 -14.17 -38.62
C MET A 73 -20.96 -15.45 -38.96
N ILE A 74 -21.12 -16.38 -38.00
CA ILE A 74 -21.97 -17.57 -38.18
C ILE A 74 -23.44 -17.20 -38.34
N LEU A 75 -23.97 -16.26 -37.54
CA LEU A 75 -25.34 -15.74 -37.70
C LEU A 75 -25.55 -15.10 -39.09
N LEU A 76 -24.64 -14.23 -39.52
CA LEU A 76 -24.67 -13.61 -40.85
C LEU A 76 -24.57 -14.64 -41.98
N TRP A 77 -23.84 -15.73 -41.76
CA TRP A 77 -23.73 -16.84 -42.72
C TRP A 77 -25.02 -17.67 -42.81
N MET A 78 -25.67 -17.94 -41.67
CA MET A 78 -26.93 -18.69 -41.57
C MET A 78 -28.15 -17.94 -42.10
N VAL A 79 -28.12 -16.61 -42.19
CA VAL A 79 -29.22 -15.81 -42.75
C VAL A 79 -28.94 -15.37 -44.19
N ASN A 80 -27.72 -15.58 -44.72
CA ASN A 80 -27.40 -15.21 -46.10
C ASN A 80 -28.11 -16.14 -47.11
N PRO A 81 -29.06 -15.63 -47.92
CA PRO A 81 -29.85 -16.46 -48.84
C PRO A 81 -29.03 -17.14 -49.94
N LYS A 82 -27.77 -16.72 -50.16
CA LYS A 82 -26.88 -17.28 -51.19
C LYS A 82 -25.98 -18.43 -50.72
N VAL A 83 -25.96 -18.77 -49.43
CA VAL A 83 -25.03 -19.80 -48.91
C VAL A 83 -25.72 -20.86 -48.05
N CYS A 84 -26.49 -20.43 -47.05
CA CYS A 84 -27.40 -21.26 -46.28
C CYS A 84 -28.71 -20.49 -46.12
N GLY A 85 -29.42 -20.26 -47.23
CA GLY A 85 -30.70 -19.57 -47.16
C GLY A 85 -31.73 -20.38 -46.35
N LEU A 86 -32.63 -19.68 -45.68
CA LEU A 86 -33.86 -20.22 -45.08
C LEU A 86 -34.71 -21.06 -46.07
N ASN A 87 -34.46 -20.89 -47.38
CA ASN A 87 -35.10 -21.60 -48.49
C ASN A 87 -34.19 -22.67 -49.16
N GLY A 88 -32.98 -22.93 -48.63
CA GLY A 88 -31.94 -23.75 -49.28
C GLY A 88 -31.38 -24.91 -48.45
N CYS A 89 -31.74 -25.03 -47.17
CA CYS A 89 -31.53 -26.25 -46.39
C CYS A 89 -32.88 -26.94 -46.15
N ASP A 90 -32.94 -28.26 -46.34
CA ASP A 90 -34.11 -29.11 -46.03
C ASP A 90 -34.44 -29.20 -44.51
N THR A 91 -33.86 -28.33 -43.69
CA THR A 91 -34.23 -28.17 -42.29
C THR A 91 -35.50 -27.33 -42.18
N PRO A 92 -36.54 -27.78 -41.44
CA PRO A 92 -37.72 -26.96 -41.16
C PRO A 92 -37.35 -25.55 -40.70
N SER A 93 -38.02 -24.53 -41.25
CA SER A 93 -37.77 -23.12 -40.93
C SER A 93 -37.80 -22.85 -39.42
N GLU A 94 -38.70 -23.50 -38.70
CA GLU A 94 -38.78 -23.51 -37.23
C GLU A 94 -37.45 -23.88 -36.55
N ILE A 95 -36.76 -24.93 -37.01
CA ILE A 95 -35.49 -25.38 -36.43
C ILE A 95 -34.40 -24.33 -36.66
N SER A 96 -34.33 -23.73 -37.85
CA SER A 96 -33.36 -22.68 -38.15
C SER A 96 -33.57 -21.42 -37.29
N ALA A 97 -34.83 -21.07 -37.02
CA ALA A 97 -35.18 -19.98 -36.13
C ALA A 97 -34.76 -20.24 -34.68
N TYR A 98 -34.96 -21.46 -34.15
CA TYR A 98 -34.45 -21.83 -32.83
C TYR A 98 -32.92 -21.70 -32.73
N TRP A 99 -32.18 -22.04 -33.79
CA TRP A 99 -30.72 -21.83 -33.84
C TRP A 99 -30.33 -20.35 -33.87
N ILE A 100 -31.01 -19.51 -34.64
CA ILE A 100 -30.78 -18.05 -34.68
C ILE A 100 -31.05 -17.42 -33.31
N PHE A 101 -32.15 -17.80 -32.65
CA PHE A 101 -32.47 -17.36 -31.29
C PHE A 101 -31.41 -17.82 -30.28
N LEU A 102 -31.01 -19.09 -30.33
CA LEU A 102 -30.02 -19.66 -29.42
C LEU A 102 -28.63 -19.00 -29.59
N LEU A 103 -28.17 -18.79 -30.82
CA LEU A 103 -26.90 -18.11 -31.10
C LEU A 103 -26.93 -16.65 -30.63
N THR A 104 -28.04 -15.94 -30.87
CA THR A 104 -28.25 -14.58 -30.38
C THR A 104 -28.18 -14.55 -28.85
N LEU A 105 -28.92 -15.45 -28.17
CA LEU A 105 -28.91 -15.58 -26.71
C LEU A 105 -27.50 -15.92 -26.17
N ILE A 106 -26.73 -16.76 -26.85
CA ILE A 106 -25.35 -17.11 -26.49
C ILE A 106 -24.43 -15.88 -26.60
N ILE A 107 -24.51 -15.11 -27.69
CA ILE A 107 -23.73 -13.86 -27.87
C ILE A 107 -24.06 -12.86 -26.76
N LEU A 108 -25.37 -12.66 -26.50
CA LEU A 108 -25.86 -11.78 -25.45
C LEU A 108 -25.33 -12.22 -24.07
N THR A 109 -25.43 -13.52 -23.76
CA THR A 109 -25.04 -14.08 -22.45
C THR A 109 -23.53 -14.05 -22.23
N ILE A 110 -22.72 -14.49 -23.21
CA ILE A 110 -21.25 -14.41 -23.14
C ILE A 110 -20.80 -12.97 -22.91
N GLY A 111 -21.39 -12.03 -23.65
CA GLY A 111 -21.09 -10.60 -23.53
C GLY A 111 -21.51 -10.00 -22.20
N HIS A 112 -22.71 -10.33 -21.72
CA HIS A 112 -23.23 -9.87 -20.43
C HIS A 112 -22.39 -10.39 -19.26
N VAL A 113 -22.07 -11.69 -19.26
CA VAL A 113 -21.18 -12.30 -18.28
C VAL A 113 -19.79 -11.66 -18.36
N HIS A 114 -19.24 -11.42 -19.55
CA HIS A 114 -17.96 -10.73 -19.70
C HIS A 114 -17.97 -9.34 -19.06
N LEU A 115 -19.01 -8.53 -19.35
CA LEU A 115 -19.15 -7.20 -18.76
C LEU A 115 -19.28 -7.27 -17.24
N ILE A 116 -20.18 -8.09 -16.69
CA ILE A 116 -20.35 -8.20 -15.24
C ILE A 116 -19.05 -8.66 -14.58
N TRP A 117 -18.40 -9.72 -15.08
CA TRP A 117 -17.22 -10.29 -14.43
C TRP A 117 -15.98 -9.40 -14.48
N LYS A 118 -15.94 -8.42 -15.39
CA LYS A 118 -14.81 -7.48 -15.58
C LYS A 118 -15.08 -6.06 -15.09
N PHE A 119 -16.33 -5.61 -15.08
CA PHE A 119 -16.72 -4.21 -14.88
C PHE A 119 -17.74 -3.99 -13.75
N ASN A 120 -18.02 -4.99 -12.92
CA ASN A 120 -18.97 -4.86 -11.80
C ASN A 120 -18.69 -3.65 -10.89
N SER A 121 -17.41 -3.26 -10.75
CA SER A 121 -16.99 -2.06 -10.03
C SER A 121 -15.53 -1.70 -10.35
N SER A 122 -15.19 -0.41 -10.32
CA SER A 122 -13.78 0.05 -10.32
C SER A 122 -13.00 -0.49 -9.11
N GLN A 123 -13.67 -0.73 -7.98
CA GLN A 123 -13.09 -1.39 -6.81
C GLN A 123 -12.66 -2.84 -7.13
N TYR A 124 -13.46 -3.53 -7.93
CA TYR A 124 -13.16 -4.90 -8.36
C TYR A 124 -11.94 -4.94 -9.29
N ILE A 125 -11.82 -3.98 -10.22
CA ILE A 125 -10.67 -3.86 -11.12
C ILE A 125 -9.37 -3.67 -10.34
N GLY A 126 -9.30 -2.71 -9.41
CA GLY A 126 -8.10 -2.47 -8.60
C GLY A 126 -7.68 -3.71 -7.78
N ARG A 127 -8.66 -4.37 -7.15
CA ARG A 127 -8.47 -5.61 -6.38
C ARG A 127 -8.04 -6.81 -7.24
N GLN A 128 -8.58 -6.93 -8.45
CA GLN A 128 -8.23 -8.02 -9.36
C GLN A 128 -6.81 -7.82 -9.91
N LEU A 129 -6.46 -6.58 -10.25
CA LEU A 129 -5.12 -6.24 -10.74
C LEU A 129 -4.07 -6.49 -9.64
N SER A 130 -4.29 -5.98 -8.42
CA SER A 130 -3.37 -6.18 -7.30
C SER A 130 -3.10 -7.66 -7.03
N LYS A 131 -4.16 -8.49 -6.96
CA LYS A 131 -4.04 -9.93 -6.78
C LYS A 131 -3.32 -10.65 -7.93
N THR A 132 -3.56 -10.22 -9.17
CA THR A 132 -2.92 -10.82 -10.35
C THR A 132 -1.42 -10.53 -10.38
N ILE A 133 -1.02 -9.30 -10.06
CA ILE A 133 0.40 -8.92 -10.03
C ILE A 133 1.10 -9.51 -8.80
N ALA A 134 0.48 -9.47 -7.61
CA ALA A 134 1.03 -10.11 -6.42
C ALA A 134 1.23 -11.62 -6.60
N LYS A 135 0.28 -12.31 -7.25
CA LYS A 135 0.47 -13.72 -7.59
C LYS A 135 1.62 -13.93 -8.60
N SER A 136 1.74 -13.09 -9.62
CA SER A 136 2.88 -13.11 -10.56
C SER A 136 4.22 -12.95 -9.83
N ALA A 137 4.31 -11.97 -8.94
CA ALA A 137 5.49 -11.69 -8.12
C ALA A 137 5.87 -12.90 -7.26
N LEU A 138 4.90 -13.51 -6.58
CA LEU A 138 5.09 -14.69 -5.74
C LEU A 138 5.49 -15.93 -6.56
N ASP A 139 4.82 -16.18 -7.69
CA ASP A 139 5.11 -17.33 -8.57
C ASP A 139 6.49 -17.20 -9.25
N HIS A 140 6.99 -15.97 -9.44
CA HIS A 140 8.35 -15.70 -9.90
C HIS A 140 9.37 -15.85 -8.75
N PHE A 141 9.12 -15.26 -7.58
CA PHE A 141 9.99 -15.38 -6.40
C PHE A 141 10.18 -16.84 -5.95
N LYS A 142 9.13 -17.68 -6.04
CA LYS A 142 9.23 -19.12 -5.76
C LYS A 142 10.20 -19.87 -6.69
N LYS A 143 10.43 -19.37 -7.92
CA LYS A 143 11.29 -19.98 -8.94
C LYS A 143 12.69 -19.36 -8.96
N GLU A 144 12.77 -18.04 -9.14
CA GLU A 144 14.00 -17.30 -9.40
C GLU A 144 14.57 -16.63 -8.13
N LYS A 145 13.86 -16.70 -6.99
CA LYS A 145 14.25 -16.09 -5.70
C LYS A 145 14.35 -14.57 -5.68
N GLU A 146 13.91 -13.91 -6.75
CA GLU A 146 13.75 -12.47 -6.85
C GLU A 146 12.34 -12.10 -7.32
N ILE A 147 11.90 -10.87 -7.02
CA ILE A 147 10.66 -10.34 -7.58
C ILE A 147 10.94 -9.74 -8.95
N LYS A 148 10.13 -10.08 -9.95
CA LYS A 148 10.29 -9.54 -11.31
C LYS A 148 10.16 -8.01 -11.28
N LYS A 149 11.13 -7.30 -11.86
CA LYS A 149 11.13 -5.83 -11.96
C LYS A 149 9.79 -5.26 -12.48
N GLU A 150 9.24 -5.85 -13.54
CA GLU A 150 7.92 -5.47 -14.09
C GLU A 150 6.76 -5.62 -13.09
N ASP A 151 6.83 -6.58 -12.17
CA ASP A 151 5.79 -6.79 -11.15
C ASP A 151 5.93 -5.75 -10.02
N LEU A 152 7.16 -5.38 -9.64
CA LEU A 152 7.41 -4.26 -8.71
C LEU A 152 6.98 -2.91 -9.29
N GLU A 153 7.30 -2.64 -10.56
CA GLU A 153 6.86 -1.41 -11.26
C GLU A 153 5.33 -1.32 -11.34
N ASP A 154 4.65 -2.42 -11.67
CA ASP A 154 3.19 -2.47 -11.70
C ASP A 154 2.55 -2.28 -10.31
N LEU A 155 3.16 -2.83 -9.23
CA LEU A 155 2.70 -2.60 -7.85
C LEU A 155 2.99 -1.17 -7.38
N GLY A 156 4.14 -0.59 -7.72
CA GLY A 156 4.48 0.80 -7.37
C GLY A 156 3.56 1.80 -8.06
N LEU A 157 3.19 1.53 -9.32
CA LEU A 157 2.19 2.33 -10.01
C LEU A 157 0.81 2.25 -9.33
N LEU A 158 0.37 1.07 -8.89
CA LEU A 158 -0.87 0.92 -8.12
C LEU A 158 -0.81 1.65 -6.77
N ALA A 159 0.35 1.64 -6.12
CA ALA A 159 0.58 2.37 -4.88
C ALA A 159 0.34 3.87 -5.06
N VAL A 160 0.81 4.48 -6.15
CA VAL A 160 0.53 5.89 -6.44
C VAL A 160 -0.92 6.08 -6.92
N GLU A 161 -1.30 5.42 -8.02
CA GLU A 161 -2.48 5.79 -8.84
C GLU A 161 -3.83 5.27 -8.33
N LEU A 162 -3.88 4.23 -7.48
CA LEU A 162 -5.18 3.76 -6.97
C LEU A 162 -5.87 4.84 -6.13
N PRO A 163 -7.21 4.99 -6.22
CA PRO A 163 -7.94 5.89 -5.35
C PRO A 163 -7.89 5.44 -3.88
N HIS A 164 -7.95 6.41 -2.97
CA HIS A 164 -7.91 6.22 -1.52
C HIS A 164 -9.21 5.59 -0.97
N GLY A 165 -9.21 5.23 0.32
CA GLY A 165 -10.31 4.52 0.97
C GLY A 165 -10.22 3.01 0.76
N SER A 166 -11.36 2.34 0.54
CA SER A 166 -11.48 0.87 0.55
C SER A 166 -10.62 0.16 -0.52
N ILE A 167 -10.42 0.78 -1.68
CA ILE A 167 -9.58 0.23 -2.76
C ILE A 167 -8.12 0.17 -2.30
N LYS A 168 -7.58 1.28 -1.79
CA LYS A 168 -6.20 1.35 -1.28
C LYS A 168 -6.00 0.42 -0.07
N ASN A 169 -6.99 0.30 0.82
CA ASN A 169 -6.94 -0.69 1.91
C ASN A 169 -6.85 -2.13 1.37
N THR A 170 -7.67 -2.48 0.38
CA THR A 170 -7.64 -3.82 -0.25
C THR A 170 -6.31 -4.09 -0.98
N PHE A 171 -5.70 -3.05 -1.56
CA PHE A 171 -4.35 -3.13 -2.14
C PHE A 171 -3.29 -3.38 -1.05
N LEU A 172 -3.33 -2.64 0.06
CA LEU A 172 -2.46 -2.85 1.21
C LEU A 172 -2.63 -4.23 1.85
N ASP A 173 -3.85 -4.76 1.97
CA ASP A 173 -4.12 -6.15 2.36
C ASP A 173 -3.46 -7.15 1.40
N THR A 174 -3.49 -6.85 0.09
CA THR A 174 -2.84 -7.71 -0.92
C THR A 174 -1.31 -7.69 -0.79
N LEU A 175 -0.72 -6.54 -0.45
CA LEU A 175 0.72 -6.44 -0.17
C LEU A 175 1.10 -7.14 1.14
N GLY A 176 0.27 -7.03 2.19
CA GLY A 176 0.45 -7.78 3.43
C GLY A 176 0.46 -9.29 3.21
N GLN A 177 -0.50 -9.81 2.43
CA GLN A 177 -0.54 -11.22 2.04
C GLN A 177 0.69 -11.61 1.19
N LEU A 178 1.12 -10.77 0.25
CA LEU A 178 2.32 -11.05 -0.56
C LEU A 178 3.58 -11.17 0.31
N ILE A 179 3.72 -10.31 1.32
CA ILE A 179 4.82 -10.36 2.29
C ILE A 179 4.74 -11.64 3.14
N GLU A 180 3.55 -12.03 3.61
CA GLU A 180 3.32 -13.29 4.32
C GLU A 180 3.69 -14.50 3.44
N ASP A 181 3.17 -14.56 2.22
CA ASP A 181 3.41 -15.66 1.28
C ASP A 181 4.90 -15.79 0.89
N ILE A 182 5.65 -14.67 0.84
CA ILE A 182 7.11 -14.64 0.64
C ILE A 182 7.84 -15.15 1.90
N LEU A 183 7.40 -14.73 3.09
CA LEU A 183 7.93 -15.19 4.37
C LEU A 183 7.69 -16.69 4.64
N ASP A 184 6.76 -17.33 3.93
CA ASP A 184 6.44 -18.76 4.03
C ASP A 184 7.16 -19.65 2.98
N VAL A 185 7.92 -19.09 2.02
CA VAL A 185 8.67 -19.90 1.03
C VAL A 185 9.87 -20.59 1.70
N LYS A 186 9.74 -21.87 2.04
CA LYS A 186 10.73 -22.64 2.82
C LYS A 186 12.16 -22.60 2.26
N ASP A 187 12.32 -22.71 0.94
CA ASP A 187 13.63 -22.89 0.30
C ASP A 187 14.31 -21.57 -0.12
N SER A 188 13.87 -20.42 0.40
CA SER A 188 14.47 -19.10 0.10
C SER A 188 15.40 -18.65 1.23
N LYS A 189 16.54 -18.06 0.86
CA LYS A 189 17.52 -17.51 1.82
C LYS A 189 16.99 -16.24 2.48
N THR A 190 17.57 -15.90 3.63
CA THR A 190 17.27 -14.68 4.38
C THR A 190 17.53 -13.42 3.54
N GLU A 191 18.68 -13.32 2.87
CA GLU A 191 19.06 -12.23 1.96
C GLU A 191 18.02 -11.99 0.84
N GLU A 192 17.56 -13.08 0.20
CA GLU A 192 16.57 -13.06 -0.89
C GLU A 192 15.21 -12.52 -0.40
N ILE A 193 14.77 -12.98 0.77
CA ILE A 193 13.54 -12.54 1.45
C ILE A 193 13.66 -11.07 1.86
N ASN A 194 14.79 -10.66 2.43
CA ASN A 194 15.06 -9.28 2.85
C ASN A 194 14.98 -8.31 1.68
N LYS A 195 15.65 -8.64 0.57
CA LYS A 195 15.63 -7.85 -0.66
C LYS A 195 14.21 -7.75 -1.21
N ALA A 196 13.50 -8.88 -1.33
CA ALA A 196 12.14 -8.93 -1.84
C ALA A 196 11.14 -8.09 -1.02
N ILE A 197 11.16 -8.22 0.33
CA ILE A 197 10.26 -7.43 1.18
C ILE A 197 10.69 -5.97 1.23
N GLY A 198 12.00 -5.67 1.24
CA GLY A 198 12.52 -4.31 1.15
C GLY A 198 12.04 -3.60 -0.12
N ASP A 199 12.18 -4.25 -1.27
CA ASP A 199 11.70 -3.77 -2.57
C ASP A 199 10.18 -3.52 -2.56
N ILE A 200 9.37 -4.44 -2.00
CA ILE A 200 7.91 -4.24 -1.85
C ILE A 200 7.62 -3.03 -0.96
N VAL A 201 8.28 -2.92 0.18
CA VAL A 201 8.02 -1.87 1.16
C VAL A 201 8.35 -0.48 0.60
N GLU A 202 9.57 -0.32 0.09
CA GLU A 202 10.10 0.95 -0.42
C GLU A 202 9.35 1.41 -1.68
N LYS A 203 9.07 0.50 -2.62
CA LYS A 203 8.47 0.87 -3.92
C LYS A 203 6.95 0.86 -3.92
N THR A 204 6.30 0.26 -2.90
CA THR A 204 4.85 0.04 -2.93
C THR A 204 4.13 0.36 -1.61
N VAL A 205 4.64 -0.03 -0.44
CA VAL A 205 3.92 0.20 0.83
C VAL A 205 4.00 1.67 1.26
N ASP A 206 5.19 2.26 1.28
CA ASP A 206 5.34 3.68 1.64
C ASP A 206 4.67 4.62 0.60
N PRO A 207 4.98 4.53 -0.71
CA PRO A 207 4.37 5.39 -1.74
C PRO A 207 2.83 5.31 -1.78
N SER A 208 2.22 4.25 -1.25
CA SER A 208 0.76 4.08 -1.19
C SER A 208 0.04 5.18 -0.40
N VAL A 209 0.74 5.84 0.52
CA VAL A 209 0.19 6.87 1.40
C VAL A 209 1.03 8.16 1.43
N THR A 210 2.32 8.13 1.08
CA THR A 210 3.20 9.31 1.06
C THR A 210 3.13 10.10 -0.25
N SER A 211 2.97 9.43 -1.40
CA SER A 211 3.10 10.05 -2.75
C SER A 211 2.11 11.19 -3.07
N SER A 212 0.93 11.22 -2.44
CA SER A 212 -0.09 12.24 -2.67
C SER A 212 -0.44 12.99 -1.39
N PHE A 213 0.33 14.05 -1.11
CA PHE A 213 0.19 14.90 0.08
C PHE A 213 -1.23 15.44 0.33
N GLU A 214 -2.05 15.56 -0.72
CA GLU A 214 -3.38 16.17 -0.63
C GLU A 214 -4.53 15.18 -0.40
N LYS A 215 -4.35 13.86 -0.59
CA LYS A 215 -5.51 12.95 -0.80
C LYS A 215 -5.56 11.65 0.01
N SER A 216 -4.47 11.16 0.62
CA SER A 216 -4.55 9.87 1.35
C SER A 216 -5.23 10.01 2.72
N ASN A 217 -6.19 9.13 2.98
CA ASN A 217 -7.01 9.03 4.19
C ASN A 217 -6.19 8.44 5.36
N ALA A 218 -6.44 8.93 6.58
CA ALA A 218 -5.93 8.41 7.85
C ALA A 218 -6.11 6.89 7.99
N GLU A 219 -7.23 6.35 7.51
CA GLU A 219 -7.48 4.90 7.51
C GLU A 219 -6.45 4.14 6.66
N ASN A 220 -6.06 4.69 5.50
CA ASN A 220 -5.02 4.10 4.64
C ASN A 220 -3.63 4.20 5.30
N MET A 221 -3.30 5.32 5.96
CA MET A 221 -2.05 5.45 6.72
C MET A 221 -1.97 4.42 7.85
N LYS A 222 -3.02 4.29 8.65
CA LYS A 222 -3.13 3.27 9.69
C LYS A 222 -2.92 1.87 9.12
N LYS A 223 -3.53 1.57 7.96
CA LYS A 223 -3.42 0.27 7.30
C LYS A 223 -2.00 -0.01 6.78
N ALA A 224 -1.32 0.99 6.20
CA ALA A 224 0.07 0.86 5.78
C ALA A 224 1.00 0.61 6.98
N LEU A 225 0.78 1.34 8.09
CA LEU A 225 1.50 1.12 9.35
C LEU A 225 1.23 -0.29 9.94
N GLU A 226 0.02 -0.84 9.80
CA GLU A 226 -0.30 -2.23 10.17
C GLU A 226 0.50 -3.24 9.32
N VAL A 227 0.59 -3.05 7.99
CA VAL A 227 1.38 -3.89 7.07
C VAL A 227 2.88 -3.85 7.41
N LEU A 228 3.46 -2.65 7.60
CA LEU A 228 4.88 -2.50 7.97
C LEU A 228 5.20 -3.16 9.32
N SER A 229 4.28 -3.05 10.28
CA SER A 229 4.41 -3.68 11.60
C SER A 229 4.30 -5.19 11.56
N PHE A 230 3.43 -5.73 10.71
CA PHE A 230 3.32 -7.17 10.44
C PHE A 230 4.59 -7.69 9.78
N ALA A 231 5.05 -7.02 8.72
CA ALA A 231 6.29 -7.33 8.02
C ALA A 231 7.47 -7.38 9.00
N PHE A 232 7.63 -6.34 9.84
CA PHE A 232 8.68 -6.32 10.87
C PHE A 232 8.63 -7.53 11.81
N ASN A 233 7.46 -7.78 12.40
CA ASN A 233 7.29 -8.80 13.44
C ASN A 233 7.47 -10.23 12.91
N GLN A 234 6.96 -10.52 11.71
CA GLN A 234 7.11 -11.85 11.09
C GLN A 234 8.48 -12.01 10.44
N GLY A 235 8.99 -10.97 9.78
CA GLY A 235 10.35 -10.92 9.24
C GLY A 235 11.39 -11.21 10.33
N GLN A 236 11.33 -10.49 11.46
CA GLN A 236 12.27 -10.67 12.58
C GLN A 236 12.31 -12.12 13.09
N ARG A 237 11.20 -12.87 13.03
CA ARG A 237 11.14 -14.29 13.46
C ARG A 237 11.90 -15.24 12.53
N ARG A 238 11.91 -14.97 11.22
CA ARG A 238 12.62 -15.82 10.24
C ARG A 238 14.05 -15.33 9.94
N ILE A 239 14.24 -14.02 9.86
CA ILE A 239 15.52 -13.38 9.47
C ILE A 239 16.61 -13.59 10.53
N GLY A 240 16.23 -13.77 11.81
CA GLY A 240 17.18 -14.02 12.89
C GLY A 240 17.95 -12.77 13.31
N ASN A 241 19.21 -12.95 13.71
CA ASN A 241 20.04 -11.93 14.38
C ASN A 241 21.34 -11.53 13.64
N GLY A 242 21.45 -11.78 12.33
CA GLY A 242 22.61 -11.39 11.52
C GLY A 242 22.54 -9.96 10.93
N ASP A 243 23.57 -9.55 10.18
CA ASP A 243 23.65 -8.22 9.53
C ASP A 243 22.48 -7.92 8.58
N ASP A 244 21.96 -8.97 7.95
CA ASP A 244 20.69 -9.03 7.19
C ASP A 244 19.52 -8.32 7.91
N LYS A 245 19.44 -8.49 9.24
CA LYS A 245 18.43 -7.84 10.09
C LYS A 245 18.56 -6.32 10.06
N SER A 246 19.78 -5.78 9.93
CA SER A 246 20.07 -4.35 9.96
C SER A 246 19.45 -3.61 8.77
N TYR A 247 19.62 -4.16 7.55
CA TYR A 247 19.05 -3.60 6.33
C TYR A 247 17.51 -3.61 6.36
N PHE A 248 16.93 -4.78 6.62
CA PHE A 248 15.46 -4.96 6.72
C PHE A 248 14.82 -4.00 7.73
N LYS A 249 15.41 -3.93 8.93
CA LYS A 249 15.02 -3.04 10.03
C LYS A 249 15.09 -1.56 9.64
N THR A 250 16.12 -1.16 8.89
CA THR A 250 16.32 0.22 8.41
C THR A 250 15.28 0.62 7.36
N ILE A 251 14.92 -0.27 6.43
CA ILE A 251 13.86 0.03 5.44
C ILE A 251 12.51 0.19 6.13
N ILE A 252 12.16 -0.73 7.03
CA ILE A 252 10.88 -0.67 7.75
C ILE A 252 10.83 0.57 8.65
N SER A 253 11.90 0.91 9.37
CA SER A 253 11.91 2.10 10.23
C SER A 253 11.85 3.40 9.43
N ASN A 254 12.58 3.51 8.31
CA ASN A 254 12.47 4.64 7.39
C ASN A 254 11.05 4.80 6.85
N SER A 255 10.40 3.73 6.41
CA SER A 255 9.04 3.75 5.88
C SER A 255 8.02 4.18 6.95
N ILE A 256 8.10 3.63 8.17
CA ILE A 256 7.21 4.05 9.27
C ILE A 256 7.43 5.52 9.63
N LYS A 257 8.68 6.00 9.60
CA LYS A 257 9.06 7.40 9.81
C LYS A 257 8.50 8.32 8.72
N GLU A 258 8.58 7.92 7.44
CA GLU A 258 8.08 8.71 6.31
C GLU A 258 6.55 8.82 6.30
N ILE A 259 5.83 7.71 6.54
CA ILE A 259 4.38 7.75 6.80
C ILE A 259 4.05 8.62 8.02
N GLY A 260 4.84 8.53 9.10
CA GLY A 260 4.68 9.34 10.31
C GLY A 260 4.85 10.84 10.05
N VAL A 261 5.89 11.24 9.32
CA VAL A 261 6.14 12.64 8.95
C VAL A 261 5.03 13.14 8.02
N CYS A 262 4.56 12.31 7.08
CA CYS A 262 3.42 12.64 6.25
C CYS A 262 2.13 12.84 7.08
N ALA A 263 1.91 12.02 8.12
CA ALA A 263 0.80 12.18 9.05
C ALA A 263 0.91 13.48 9.87
N VAL A 264 2.11 13.88 10.27
CA VAL A 264 2.38 15.18 10.93
C VAL A 264 1.94 16.33 10.02
N VAL A 265 2.39 16.35 8.75
CA VAL A 265 2.03 17.39 7.77
C VAL A 265 0.51 17.45 7.53
N ARG A 266 -0.16 16.29 7.47
CA ARG A 266 -1.62 16.19 7.28
C ARG A 266 -2.44 16.33 8.56
N LYS A 267 -1.82 16.65 9.70
CA LYS A 267 -2.49 16.88 10.99
C LYS A 267 -3.20 15.64 11.58
N ASP A 268 -2.82 14.44 11.14
CA ASP A 268 -3.36 13.15 11.60
C ASP A 268 -2.60 12.65 12.84
N LEU A 269 -2.88 13.29 13.99
CA LEU A 269 -2.27 12.93 15.27
C LEU A 269 -2.42 11.43 15.63
N PRO A 270 -3.56 10.75 15.41
CA PRO A 270 -3.66 9.30 15.57
C PRO A 270 -2.61 8.49 14.80
N SER A 271 -2.39 8.78 13.51
CA SER A 271 -1.36 8.06 12.73
C SER A 271 0.07 8.41 13.15
N VAL A 272 0.34 9.67 13.53
CA VAL A 272 1.63 10.07 14.13
C VAL A 272 1.93 9.26 15.39
N MET A 273 0.96 9.16 16.30
CA MET A 273 1.10 8.42 17.55
C MET A 273 1.30 6.92 17.31
N ASN A 274 0.61 6.34 16.32
CA ASN A 274 0.77 4.94 15.90
C ASN A 274 2.18 4.68 15.30
N ALA A 275 2.69 5.60 14.48
CA ALA A 275 4.05 5.52 13.95
C ALA A 275 5.12 5.63 15.05
N ILE A 276 4.98 6.55 16.01
CA ILE A 276 5.88 6.64 17.19
C ILE A 276 5.88 5.33 17.99
N GLU A 277 4.70 4.78 18.28
CA GLU A 277 4.56 3.52 19.02
C GLU A 277 5.30 2.38 18.29
N LYS A 278 5.08 2.22 16.99
CA LYS A 278 5.73 1.20 16.16
C LYS A 278 7.25 1.38 16.06
N LEU A 279 7.74 2.60 15.80
CA LEU A 279 9.18 2.90 15.79
C LEU A 279 9.82 2.62 17.14
N SER A 280 9.14 2.90 18.26
CA SER A 280 9.70 2.68 19.60
C SER A 280 9.97 1.20 19.91
N GLN A 281 9.20 0.30 19.29
CA GLN A 281 9.36 -1.17 19.38
C GLN A 281 10.54 -1.67 18.53
N ILE A 282 10.97 -0.90 17.52
CA ILE A 282 12.16 -1.20 16.72
C ILE A 282 13.40 -0.72 17.51
N GLU A 283 14.20 -1.68 17.95
CA GLU A 283 15.55 -1.45 18.50
C GLU A 283 16.38 -0.55 17.55
N GLY A 284 17.33 0.26 18.02
CA GLY A 284 18.16 1.11 17.13
C GLY A 284 17.45 2.21 16.33
N ALA A 285 16.13 2.22 16.18
CA ALA A 285 15.36 3.26 15.46
C ALA A 285 15.21 4.57 16.27
N SER A 286 16.13 4.85 17.19
CA SER A 286 16.07 6.01 18.10
C SER A 286 16.11 7.34 17.34
N ARG A 287 16.92 7.42 16.27
CA ARG A 287 16.96 8.55 15.34
C ARG A 287 15.62 8.79 14.65
N ASP A 288 14.90 7.73 14.28
CA ASP A 288 13.62 7.84 13.57
C ASP A 288 12.50 8.31 14.52
N VAL A 289 12.48 7.79 15.75
CA VAL A 289 11.59 8.29 16.83
C VAL A 289 11.90 9.76 17.15
N TYR A 290 13.17 10.14 17.23
CA TYR A 290 13.59 11.54 17.40
C TYR A 290 13.08 12.41 16.25
N THR A 291 13.33 12.01 15.01
CA THR A 291 12.99 12.79 13.80
C THR A 291 11.48 13.04 13.73
N LEU A 292 10.67 12.00 14.01
CA LEU A 292 9.22 12.12 14.07
C LEU A 292 8.74 12.96 15.27
N GLY A 293 9.38 12.83 16.42
CA GLY A 293 9.09 13.60 17.63
C GLY A 293 9.37 15.10 17.48
N ASP A 294 10.50 15.48 16.85
CA ASP A 294 10.81 16.88 16.58
C ASP A 294 9.95 17.44 15.44
N SER A 295 9.71 16.67 14.36
CA SER A 295 8.75 17.07 13.31
C SER A 295 7.37 17.39 13.89
N ALA A 296 6.89 16.55 14.81
CA ALA A 296 5.64 16.78 15.53
C ALA A 296 5.71 18.03 16.43
N LEU A 297 6.84 18.27 17.11
CA LEU A 297 7.05 19.46 17.95
C LEU A 297 7.05 20.76 17.13
N GLN A 298 7.70 20.77 15.96
CA GLN A 298 7.73 21.91 15.04
C GLN A 298 6.32 22.29 14.55
N GLN A 299 5.44 21.31 14.32
CA GLN A 299 4.04 21.51 13.94
C GLN A 299 3.08 21.71 15.13
N GLY A 300 3.60 21.87 16.35
CA GLY A 300 2.81 22.16 17.55
C GLY A 300 2.17 20.94 18.23
N TYR A 301 2.43 19.71 17.75
CA TYR A 301 1.95 18.45 18.35
C TYR A 301 2.79 18.04 19.56
N MET A 302 2.80 18.89 20.59
CA MET A 302 3.49 18.67 21.87
C MET A 302 3.21 17.28 22.45
N LYS A 303 1.96 16.80 22.40
CA LYS A 303 1.57 15.47 22.90
C LYS A 303 2.33 14.32 22.21
N ALA A 304 2.55 14.41 20.90
CA ALA A 304 3.31 13.39 20.16
C ALA A 304 4.80 13.47 20.49
N SER A 305 5.37 14.68 20.54
CA SER A 305 6.76 14.92 20.95
C SER A 305 7.05 14.36 22.36
N VAL A 306 6.17 14.64 23.34
CA VAL A 306 6.23 14.12 24.72
C VAL A 306 6.14 12.59 24.78
N VAL A 307 5.37 11.95 23.89
CA VAL A 307 5.30 10.48 23.83
C VAL A 307 6.56 9.89 23.22
N ALA A 308 7.13 10.51 22.17
CA ALA A 308 8.41 10.13 21.61
C ALA A 308 9.55 10.26 22.65
N SER A 309 9.63 11.38 23.38
CA SER A 309 10.63 11.56 24.44
C SER A 309 10.46 10.56 25.58
N ARG A 310 9.23 10.27 26.01
CA ARG A 310 8.98 9.24 27.03
C ARG A 310 9.41 7.85 26.56
N LYS A 311 9.08 7.46 25.34
CA LYS A 311 9.44 6.16 24.75
C LYS A 311 10.96 5.98 24.58
N LEU A 312 11.66 7.05 24.22
CA LEU A 312 13.12 7.07 24.20
C LEU A 312 13.69 6.98 25.63
N GLY A 313 13.16 7.76 26.58
CA GLY A 313 13.58 7.76 27.98
C GLY A 313 13.36 6.42 28.70
N ASP A 314 12.26 5.73 28.40
CA ASP A 314 11.97 4.37 28.88
C ASP A 314 13.05 3.35 28.45
N ARG A 315 13.73 3.60 27.33
CA ARG A 315 14.86 2.78 26.84
C ARG A 315 16.19 3.27 27.41
N VAL A 316 16.45 4.58 27.42
CA VAL A 316 17.66 5.18 28.02
C VAL A 316 17.83 4.74 29.48
N ARG A 317 16.75 4.73 30.28
CA ARG A 317 16.80 4.26 31.68
C ARG A 317 17.28 2.82 31.83
N LYS A 318 17.06 1.95 30.84
CA LYS A 318 17.56 0.56 30.87
C LYS A 318 19.06 0.50 30.59
N VAL A 319 19.55 1.30 29.63
CA VAL A 319 20.97 1.40 29.29
C VAL A 319 21.77 1.97 30.47
N ILE A 320 21.31 3.08 31.06
CA ILE A 320 21.93 3.72 32.24
C ILE A 320 21.92 2.77 33.44
N ALA A 321 20.77 2.20 33.80
CA ALA A 321 20.67 1.27 34.93
C ALA A 321 21.45 -0.04 34.72
N GLY A 322 21.62 -0.47 33.46
CA GLY A 322 22.46 -1.61 33.07
C GLY A 322 23.96 -1.35 33.16
N ARG A 323 24.37 -0.09 33.33
CA ARG A 323 25.78 0.37 33.30
C ARG A 323 26.53 -0.11 32.05
N GLU A 324 25.90 0.00 30.89
CA GLU A 324 26.60 -0.25 29.62
C GLU A 324 27.79 0.71 29.51
N PRO A 325 29.04 0.23 29.31
CA PRO A 325 30.25 1.01 29.56
C PRO A 325 30.38 2.28 28.70
N ASP A 326 29.71 2.32 27.55
CA ASP A 326 29.74 3.43 26.59
C ASP A 326 28.40 4.21 26.49
N TRP A 327 27.51 4.11 27.50
CA TRP A 327 26.16 4.71 27.43
C TRP A 327 26.15 6.22 27.15
N VAL A 328 27.22 6.91 27.56
CA VAL A 328 27.44 8.36 27.39
C VAL A 328 27.63 8.76 25.92
N ASP A 329 28.02 7.83 25.05
CA ASP A 329 28.15 8.01 23.59
C ASP A 329 27.01 7.35 22.78
N ASP A 330 26.01 6.76 23.46
CA ASP A 330 24.90 6.08 22.80
C ASP A 330 24.03 7.07 22.00
N LYS A 331 23.79 6.72 20.73
CA LYS A 331 22.89 7.43 19.81
C LYS A 331 21.47 7.50 20.35
N LEU A 332 21.02 6.52 21.14
CA LEU A 332 19.72 6.55 21.85
C LEU A 332 19.68 7.66 22.90
N VAL A 333 20.74 7.82 23.70
CA VAL A 333 20.85 8.85 24.73
C VAL A 333 20.93 10.23 24.07
N CYS A 334 21.74 10.37 23.02
CA CYS A 334 21.78 11.59 22.21
C CYS A 334 20.40 11.94 21.64
N ALA A 335 19.72 11.00 20.98
CA ALA A 335 18.40 11.19 20.38
C ALA A 335 17.32 11.58 21.42
N TRP A 336 17.35 10.96 22.61
CA TRP A 336 16.47 11.32 23.71
C TRP A 336 16.75 12.74 24.22
N LEU A 337 18.01 13.06 24.52
CA LEU A 337 18.42 14.33 25.12
C LEU A 337 18.17 15.51 24.19
N GLY A 338 18.40 15.35 22.88
CA GLY A 338 18.05 16.35 21.88
C GLY A 338 16.55 16.67 21.88
N LEU A 339 15.68 15.65 21.89
CA LEU A 339 14.24 15.88 21.94
C LEU A 339 13.79 16.53 23.25
N VAL A 340 14.36 16.12 24.39
CA VAL A 340 14.07 16.73 25.70
C VAL A 340 14.51 18.19 25.76
N ALA A 341 15.70 18.53 25.23
CA ALA A 341 16.18 19.91 25.14
C ALA A 341 15.28 20.77 24.24
N ARG A 342 14.81 20.23 23.11
CA ARG A 342 13.86 20.89 22.21
C ARG A 342 12.49 21.14 22.85
N ILE A 343 12.02 20.21 23.69
CA ILE A 343 10.79 20.40 24.50
C ILE A 343 11.03 21.45 25.60
N TYR A 344 12.21 21.47 26.24
CA TYR A 344 12.58 22.44 27.29
C TYR A 344 12.49 23.90 26.79
N GLN A 345 12.91 24.15 25.54
CA GLN A 345 12.80 25.47 24.89
C GLN A 345 11.36 25.99 24.68
N LYS A 346 10.33 25.16 24.86
CA LYS A 346 8.92 25.58 24.67
C LYS A 346 8.29 26.22 25.93
N GLU A 347 9.08 26.38 27.00
CA GLU A 347 8.70 27.03 28.26
C GLU A 347 7.47 26.40 28.95
N GLY A 348 6.95 27.03 30.01
CA GLY A 348 5.76 26.61 30.75
C GLY A 348 5.78 25.13 31.19
N HIS A 349 4.66 24.42 30.98
CA HIS A 349 4.53 23.00 31.33
C HIS A 349 5.40 22.07 30.49
N ALA A 350 5.81 22.47 29.28
CA ALA A 350 6.73 21.68 28.46
C ALA A 350 8.13 21.67 29.08
N LYS A 351 8.59 22.83 29.56
CA LYS A 351 9.82 22.96 30.35
C LYS A 351 9.78 22.12 31.62
N GLN A 352 8.71 22.20 32.41
CA GLN A 352 8.53 21.39 33.62
C GLN A 352 8.60 19.88 33.32
N TYR A 353 7.93 19.42 32.25
CA TYR A 353 8.03 18.02 31.82
C TYR A 353 9.47 17.63 31.45
N ALA A 354 10.19 18.47 30.69
CA ALA A 354 11.57 18.22 30.32
C ALA A 354 12.50 18.17 31.56
N GLU A 355 12.32 19.07 32.52
CA GLU A 355 13.01 19.08 33.81
C GLU A 355 12.79 17.75 34.56
N THR A 356 11.55 17.30 34.71
CA THR A 356 11.24 16.00 35.33
C THR A 356 11.81 14.81 34.56
N GLN A 357 11.88 14.84 33.22
CA GLN A 357 12.53 13.78 32.45
C GLN A 357 14.03 13.71 32.73
N ILE A 358 14.70 14.85 32.84
CA ILE A 358 16.14 14.90 33.15
C ILE A 358 16.41 14.35 34.55
N GLU A 359 15.61 14.74 35.54
CA GLU A 359 15.69 14.25 36.93
C GLU A 359 15.56 12.72 37.00
N VAL A 360 14.55 12.18 36.32
CA VAL A 360 14.22 10.74 36.36
C VAL A 360 15.19 9.88 35.55
N VAL A 361 15.97 10.46 34.63
CA VAL A 361 16.81 9.70 33.68
C VAL A 361 18.30 9.94 33.87
N LEU A 362 18.76 11.19 33.99
CA LEU A 362 20.18 11.55 34.12
C LEU A 362 20.61 11.81 35.55
N GLU A 363 19.75 12.35 36.42
CA GLU A 363 20.11 12.69 37.80
C GLU A 363 19.88 11.51 38.78
N GLN A 364 20.07 10.28 38.29
CA GLN A 364 19.94 9.08 39.10
C GLN A 364 21.11 8.97 40.10
N PRO A 365 20.93 8.39 41.31
CA PRO A 365 21.92 8.45 42.40
C PRO A 365 23.30 7.82 42.13
N HIS A 366 23.47 7.15 40.99
CA HIS A 366 24.70 6.48 40.57
C HIS A 366 25.36 7.14 39.34
N VAL A 367 24.74 8.17 38.75
CA VAL A 367 25.30 8.96 37.66
C VAL A 367 26.01 10.18 38.26
N ASN A 368 27.26 10.41 37.90
CA ASN A 368 28.05 11.53 38.43
C ASN A 368 27.96 12.78 37.53
N LYS A 369 28.41 13.93 38.04
CA LYS A 369 28.32 15.21 37.31
C LYS A 369 29.17 15.25 36.03
N ASP A 370 30.30 14.55 36.01
CA ASP A 370 31.21 14.52 34.87
C ASP A 370 30.62 13.68 33.73
N GLU A 371 29.93 12.57 34.06
CA GLU A 371 29.13 11.77 33.12
C GLU A 371 27.97 12.58 32.51
N ILE A 372 27.27 13.39 33.30
CA ILE A 372 26.21 14.30 32.80
C ILE A 372 26.80 15.34 31.84
N ALA A 373 27.92 15.97 32.21
CA ALA A 373 28.59 16.96 31.37
C ALA A 373 29.09 16.34 30.05
N LEU A 374 29.69 15.14 30.12
CA LEU A 374 30.15 14.39 28.95
C LEU A 374 28.97 13.97 28.05
N THR A 375 27.84 13.54 28.64
CA THR A 375 26.61 13.18 27.90
C THR A 375 26.06 14.38 27.12
N LEU A 376 25.96 15.55 27.76
CA LEU A 376 25.49 16.79 27.12
C LEU A 376 26.43 17.18 25.96
N LYS A 377 27.74 17.14 26.19
CA LYS A 377 28.76 17.45 25.17
C LYS A 377 28.76 16.48 24.01
N ASN A 378 28.56 15.18 24.27
CA ASN A 378 28.48 14.15 23.23
C ASN A 378 27.19 14.28 22.40
N ALA A 379 26.05 14.54 23.05
CA ALA A 379 24.79 14.81 22.37
C ALA A 379 24.87 16.09 21.51
N GLN A 380 25.45 17.18 22.03
CA GLN A 380 25.70 18.41 21.27
C GLN A 380 26.56 18.13 20.03
N ASN A 381 27.69 17.43 20.19
CA ASN A 381 28.55 17.05 19.07
C ASN A 381 27.87 16.09 18.08
N TYR A 382 26.99 15.22 18.53
CA TYR A 382 26.21 14.32 17.68
C TYR A 382 25.31 15.12 16.71
N PHE A 383 24.50 16.06 17.23
CA PHE A 383 23.65 16.89 16.38
C PHE A 383 24.45 17.88 15.52
N TYR A 384 25.45 18.55 16.11
CA TYR A 384 26.27 19.54 15.40
C TYR A 384 27.13 18.92 14.29
N ARG A 385 27.92 17.87 14.60
CA ARG A 385 28.92 17.32 13.66
C ARG A 385 28.39 16.20 12.77
N ARG A 386 27.48 15.35 13.25
CA ARG A 386 27.03 14.15 12.51
C ARG A 386 25.69 14.36 11.79
N LEU A 387 24.83 15.24 12.28
CA LEU A 387 23.50 15.49 11.69
C LEU A 387 23.31 16.90 11.11
N ALA A 388 24.21 17.85 11.39
CA ALA A 388 24.09 19.27 11.04
C ALA A 388 22.78 19.92 11.54
N ASP A 389 22.20 19.41 12.62
CA ASP A 389 21.03 20.00 13.30
C ASP A 389 21.51 20.99 14.36
N PHE A 390 21.87 22.18 13.90
CA PHE A 390 22.29 23.30 14.75
C PHE A 390 21.21 23.64 15.79
N SER A 391 19.93 23.60 15.39
CA SER A 391 18.81 24.00 16.23
C SER A 391 18.64 23.12 17.48
N THR A 392 19.03 21.86 17.40
CA THR A 392 19.01 20.91 18.52
C THR A 392 20.32 20.91 19.29
N ALA A 393 21.45 21.14 18.63
CA ALA A 393 22.73 21.36 19.32
C ALA A 393 22.68 22.61 20.22
N ASP A 394 22.08 23.70 19.73
CA ASP A 394 21.88 24.95 20.49
C ASP A 394 20.90 24.73 21.65
N ALA A 395 19.83 23.96 21.45
CA ALA A 395 18.89 23.59 22.52
C ALA A 395 19.58 22.81 23.66
N ILE A 396 20.46 21.86 23.33
CA ILE A 396 21.24 21.09 24.31
C ILE A 396 22.21 22.01 25.07
N PHE A 397 22.86 22.95 24.38
CA PHE A 397 23.76 23.91 25.00
C PHE A 397 23.03 24.89 25.93
N GLU A 398 21.87 25.39 25.52
CA GLU A 398 21.00 26.24 26.35
C GLU A 398 20.53 25.50 27.61
N LEU A 399 20.14 24.22 27.47
CA LEU A 399 19.78 23.35 28.58
C LEU A 399 20.96 23.17 29.56
N GLN A 400 22.17 22.92 29.05
CA GLN A 400 23.39 22.80 29.85
C GLN A 400 23.67 24.09 30.62
N GLN A 401 23.64 25.25 29.97
CA GLN A 401 23.85 26.54 30.63
C GLN A 401 22.81 26.85 31.72
N LYS A 402 21.53 26.60 31.44
CA LYS A 402 20.43 26.95 32.36
C LYS A 402 20.27 25.99 33.53
N ARG A 403 20.45 24.68 33.32
CA ARG A 403 20.26 23.66 34.36
C ARG A 403 21.56 23.29 35.08
N TYR A 404 22.70 23.35 34.40
CA TYR A 404 24.00 22.94 34.93
C TYR A 404 25.07 24.05 34.82
N PRO A 405 24.85 25.24 35.42
CA PRO A 405 25.81 26.31 35.41
C PRO A 405 27.15 25.84 36.01
N GLY A 406 28.22 25.94 35.22
CA GLY A 406 29.57 25.50 35.60
C GLY A 406 30.01 24.11 35.11
N LEU A 407 29.17 23.37 34.35
CA LEU A 407 29.57 22.14 33.65
C LEU A 407 29.94 22.38 32.17
N GLY A 408 30.38 23.59 31.79
CA GLY A 408 30.66 24.01 30.40
C GLY A 408 32.14 24.07 30.06
#